data_AF-A0A8X6LE53-F1
#
_entry.id   AF-A0A8X6LE53-F1
#
_cell.length_a   1.000
_cell.length_b   1.000
_cell.length_c   1.000
_cell.angle_alpha   90.00
_cell.angle_beta   90.00
_cell.angle_gamma   90.00
#
_symmetry.space_group_name_H-M   'P 1'
#
loop_
_entity.id
_entity.type
_entity.pdbx_description
1 polymer ?
#
loop_
_entity_poly.entity_id
_entity_poly.type
_entity_poly.pdbx_seq_one_letter_code
_entity_poly.pdbx_strand_id
1 'polypeptide(L)'
;MPKRKSNLSKNTRKAKTQRLQRKNESQKDRESRHTNCRLGISMSRSNESSSERNERLQLDRTRHSSLRSQESLESREKRLQIDRIQHTVSRSLQSRDSREQRLEDDRIRHAFSRTIESEGSREQRLEYDRIRHAFSRSLESDDSREQRLEDDRIRHAVSRSQEPDDSREQRLESDRHYRQKQREFESQEQHDIRVTEQCDRYHESQGQRIERLAHLRESVSAIRQSETNFDRKRRLITARQTTSALRDIEREENRRQRLNNDHIRRTNRRNIAWREKFNSGFNYDTQINYSAASEIGPMNVCCNYCKALRWKDESKGMCCSSGKVCLDSIQQPPEPLKSLLCGEHDQSQHFLNNIRRYNSAFQMTSFGAKEVHEGNYMPTFKIQGQLYHLIGSLLPVDNARESFLQIYFISDYVLQRDARLQCFPNLNPMLVESLQSMLIEINSYIRDFKTALQYFPPNSNENDYKIVINADRRPSAEHRGRHNEPTTNEVSVLLASQPSPVNCLF
;
A
#
# COMPACT_ATOMS: atom_id res chain seq x y z
N MET A 1 -70.31 50.76 -36.28
CA MET A 1 -69.05 51.15 -35.58
C MET A 1 -67.87 50.39 -36.19
N PRO A 2 -66.83 51.07 -36.73
CA PRO A 2 -65.69 50.41 -37.35
C PRO A 2 -64.77 49.77 -36.30
N LYS A 3 -64.40 48.50 -36.48
CA LYS A 3 -63.42 47.82 -35.62
C LYS A 3 -62.05 48.48 -35.78
N ARG A 4 -61.52 49.10 -34.71
CA ARG A 4 -60.15 49.64 -34.67
C ARG A 4 -59.16 48.52 -35.04
N LYS A 5 -58.45 48.66 -36.16
CA LYS A 5 -57.38 47.73 -36.55
C LYS A 5 -56.23 47.82 -35.54
N SER A 6 -56.10 46.83 -34.65
CA SER A 6 -54.93 46.70 -33.79
C SER A 6 -53.69 46.45 -34.65
N ASN A 7 -52.62 47.23 -34.43
CA ASN A 7 -51.47 47.30 -35.35
C ASN A 7 -50.48 46.13 -35.22
N LEU A 8 -50.97 44.93 -34.86
CA LEU A 8 -50.19 43.73 -34.53
C LEU A 8 -49.68 42.94 -35.77
N SER A 9 -49.40 43.64 -36.88
CA SER A 9 -48.52 43.13 -37.93
C SER A 9 -47.83 44.27 -38.70
N LYS A 10 -47.34 45.30 -37.99
CA LYS A 10 -46.41 46.28 -38.58
C LYS A 10 -45.03 45.64 -38.80
N ASN A 11 -44.94 44.84 -39.85
CA ASN A 11 -43.71 44.31 -40.44
C ASN A 11 -42.93 45.45 -41.12
N THR A 12 -42.51 46.44 -40.30
CA THR A 12 -42.01 47.75 -40.75
C THR A 12 -40.78 47.60 -41.65
N ARG A 13 -40.55 48.59 -42.54
CA ARG A 13 -39.34 48.65 -43.38
C ARG A 13 -38.08 48.48 -42.52
N LYS A 14 -37.98 49.20 -41.39
CA LYS A 14 -36.89 49.08 -40.41
C LYS A 14 -36.72 47.67 -39.82
N ALA A 15 -37.81 47.00 -39.43
CA ALA A 15 -37.77 45.62 -38.92
C ALA A 15 -37.41 44.59 -40.00
N LYS A 16 -37.88 44.75 -41.23
CA LYS A 16 -37.48 43.92 -42.38
C LYS A 16 -35.99 44.10 -42.69
N THR A 17 -35.50 45.33 -42.78
CA THR A 17 -34.08 45.63 -43.01
C THR A 17 -33.20 45.04 -41.91
N GLN A 18 -33.55 45.19 -40.62
CA GLN A 18 -32.79 44.56 -39.53
C GLN A 18 -32.81 43.03 -39.57
N ARG A 19 -33.90 42.39 -40.02
CA ARG A 19 -33.93 40.93 -40.22
C ARG A 19 -33.02 40.48 -41.37
N LEU A 20 -32.99 41.24 -42.47
CA LEU A 20 -32.08 40.97 -43.60
C LEU A 20 -30.62 41.15 -43.19
N GLN A 21 -30.31 42.26 -42.50
CA GLN A 21 -28.98 42.57 -41.99
C GLN A 21 -28.48 41.49 -41.01
N ARG A 22 -29.34 41.00 -40.10
CA ARG A 22 -29.02 39.87 -39.20
C ARG A 22 -28.88 38.51 -39.89
N LYS A 23 -29.47 38.32 -41.08
CA LYS A 23 -29.30 37.08 -41.87
C LYS A 23 -27.93 37.04 -42.55
N ASN A 24 -27.38 38.20 -42.88
CA ASN A 24 -26.10 38.37 -43.56
C ASN A 24 -25.00 38.92 -42.62
N GLU A 25 -25.20 38.80 -41.29
CA GLU A 25 -24.31 39.31 -40.24
C GLU A 25 -23.16 38.33 -40.00
N SER A 26 -21.91 38.81 -39.93
CA SER A 26 -20.78 37.92 -39.61
C SER A 26 -20.87 37.42 -38.17
N GLN A 27 -20.22 36.30 -37.86
CA GLN A 27 -20.20 35.76 -36.50
C GLN A 27 -19.63 36.78 -35.48
N LYS A 28 -18.61 37.56 -35.87
CA LYS A 28 -17.98 38.61 -35.06
C LYS A 28 -18.92 39.79 -34.81
N ASP A 29 -19.66 40.23 -35.83
CA ASP A 29 -20.63 41.32 -35.71
C ASP A 29 -21.82 40.89 -34.84
N ARG A 30 -22.29 39.66 -35.05
CA ARG A 30 -23.33 39.01 -34.25
C ARG A 30 -22.94 38.94 -32.78
N GLU A 31 -21.73 38.47 -32.48
CA GLU A 31 -21.19 38.44 -31.12
C GLU A 31 -21.10 39.83 -30.51
N SER A 32 -20.56 40.80 -31.24
CA SER A 32 -20.46 42.22 -30.82
C SER A 32 -21.84 42.85 -30.55
N ARG A 33 -22.85 42.51 -31.36
CA ARG A 33 -24.24 42.92 -31.12
C ARG A 33 -24.85 42.22 -29.89
N HIS A 34 -24.48 40.98 -29.61
CA HIS A 34 -24.94 40.25 -28.42
C HIS A 34 -24.25 40.72 -27.14
N THR A 35 -22.96 41.10 -27.16
CA THR A 35 -22.28 41.72 -26.01
C THR A 35 -22.86 43.10 -25.72
N ASN A 36 -23.00 43.98 -26.72
CA ASN A 36 -23.62 45.30 -26.55
C ASN A 36 -25.06 45.21 -26.02
N CYS A 37 -25.84 44.21 -26.45
CA CYS A 37 -27.18 43.96 -25.91
C CYS A 37 -27.15 43.50 -24.43
N ARG A 38 -26.20 42.63 -24.05
CA ARG A 38 -26.00 42.24 -22.64
C ARG A 38 -25.58 43.42 -21.77
N LEU A 39 -24.67 44.27 -22.25
CA LEU A 39 -24.21 45.47 -21.56
C LEU A 39 -25.36 46.45 -21.31
N GLY A 40 -26.17 46.75 -22.32
CA GLY A 40 -27.35 47.61 -22.17
C GLY A 40 -28.37 47.06 -21.17
N ILE A 41 -28.62 45.74 -21.17
CA ILE A 41 -29.47 45.08 -20.16
C ILE A 41 -28.84 45.16 -18.76
N SER A 42 -27.51 45.04 -18.66
CA SER A 42 -26.79 45.14 -17.38
C SER A 42 -26.85 46.56 -16.80
N MET A 43 -26.66 47.58 -17.63
CA MET A 43 -26.80 49.00 -17.24
C MET A 43 -28.25 49.36 -16.88
N SER A 44 -29.23 48.81 -17.59
CA SER A 44 -30.64 48.98 -17.19
C SER A 44 -30.90 48.36 -15.82
N ARG A 45 -30.32 47.19 -15.52
CA ARG A 45 -30.49 46.46 -14.25
C ARG A 45 -29.71 47.04 -13.07
N SER A 46 -28.57 47.69 -13.29
CA SER A 46 -27.86 48.42 -12.23
C SER A 46 -28.62 49.67 -11.77
N ASN A 47 -29.54 50.15 -12.61
CA ASN A 47 -30.30 51.38 -12.39
C ASN A 47 -31.78 51.10 -12.05
N GLU A 48 -32.18 49.83 -11.91
CA GLU A 48 -33.52 49.44 -11.43
C GLU A 48 -33.68 49.79 -9.94
N SER A 49 -34.80 50.44 -9.57
CA SER A 49 -35.19 50.56 -8.17
C SER A 49 -35.60 49.20 -7.59
N SER A 50 -35.62 49.10 -6.25
CA SER A 50 -36.07 47.88 -5.56
C SER A 50 -37.51 47.48 -5.91
N SER A 51 -38.37 48.45 -6.26
CA SER A 51 -39.75 48.17 -6.68
C SER A 51 -39.80 47.55 -8.08
N GLU A 52 -39.18 48.19 -9.07
CA GLU A 52 -39.12 47.71 -10.46
C GLU A 52 -38.42 46.34 -10.55
N ARG A 53 -37.36 46.14 -9.75
CA ARG A 53 -36.67 44.85 -9.62
C ARG A 53 -37.59 43.76 -9.09
N ASN A 54 -38.43 44.06 -8.10
CA ASN A 54 -39.40 43.11 -7.54
C ASN A 54 -40.54 42.82 -8.52
N GLU A 55 -41.10 43.83 -9.18
CA GLU A 55 -42.14 43.67 -10.20
C GLU A 55 -41.62 42.82 -11.38
N ARG A 56 -40.42 43.11 -11.90
CA ARG A 56 -39.80 42.31 -12.97
C ARG A 56 -39.58 40.86 -12.52
N LEU A 57 -39.11 40.63 -11.30
CA LEU A 57 -38.95 39.26 -10.76
C LEU A 57 -40.31 38.56 -10.55
N GLN A 58 -41.37 39.27 -10.22
CA GLN A 58 -42.73 38.73 -10.12
C GLN A 58 -43.28 38.36 -11.51
N LEU A 59 -43.08 39.19 -12.53
CA LEU A 59 -43.42 38.91 -13.93
C LEU A 59 -42.63 37.73 -14.50
N ASP A 60 -41.33 37.62 -14.21
CA ASP A 60 -40.51 36.46 -14.56
C ASP A 60 -41.03 35.17 -13.87
N ARG A 61 -41.40 35.25 -12.58
CA ARG A 61 -41.99 34.11 -11.83
C ARG A 61 -43.33 33.65 -12.41
N THR A 62 -44.29 34.55 -12.66
CA THR A 62 -45.61 34.17 -13.20
C THR A 62 -45.48 33.61 -14.61
N ARG A 63 -44.64 34.21 -15.46
CA ARG A 63 -44.29 33.69 -16.79
C ARG A 63 -43.68 32.29 -16.74
N HIS A 64 -42.69 32.06 -15.85
CA HIS A 64 -42.10 30.72 -15.69
C HIS A 64 -43.08 29.71 -15.11
N SER A 65 -44.01 30.11 -14.23
CA SER A 65 -45.06 29.23 -13.71
C SER A 65 -46.03 28.81 -14.81
N SER A 66 -46.47 29.76 -15.66
CA SER A 66 -47.35 29.50 -16.81
C SER A 66 -46.70 28.59 -17.86
N LEU A 67 -45.42 28.80 -18.16
CA LEU A 67 -44.65 27.92 -19.05
C LEU A 67 -44.49 26.50 -18.47
N ARG A 68 -44.33 26.36 -17.14
CA ARG A 68 -44.24 25.06 -16.46
C ARG A 68 -45.58 24.33 -16.36
N SER A 69 -46.72 25.03 -16.29
CA SER A 69 -48.05 24.40 -16.30
C SER A 69 -48.52 23.99 -17.70
N GLN A 70 -47.86 24.46 -18.75
CA GLN A 70 -48.08 24.08 -20.16
C GLN A 70 -46.98 23.14 -20.70
N GLU A 71 -46.09 22.65 -19.83
CA GLU A 71 -44.93 21.82 -20.20
C GLU A 71 -45.34 20.36 -20.48
N SER A 72 -45.01 19.83 -21.66
CA SER A 72 -45.25 18.41 -21.97
C SER A 72 -44.39 17.50 -21.08
N LEU A 73 -44.84 16.25 -20.83
CA LEU A 73 -44.11 15.30 -19.99
C LEU A 73 -42.65 15.10 -20.44
N GLU A 74 -42.43 14.98 -21.75
CA GLU A 74 -41.10 14.88 -22.37
C GLU A 74 -40.26 16.14 -22.16
N SER A 75 -40.85 17.34 -22.29
CA SER A 75 -40.15 18.61 -22.04
C SER A 75 -39.76 18.75 -20.56
N ARG A 76 -40.68 18.37 -19.67
CA ARG A 76 -40.50 18.34 -18.21
C ARG A 76 -39.38 17.39 -17.83
N GLU A 77 -39.33 16.20 -18.41
CA GLU A 77 -38.26 15.23 -18.16
C GLU A 77 -36.91 15.73 -18.67
N LYS A 78 -36.83 16.23 -19.91
CA LYS A 78 -35.61 16.81 -20.48
C LYS A 78 -35.09 17.96 -19.62
N ARG A 79 -35.97 18.86 -19.15
CA ARG A 79 -35.60 19.92 -18.20
C ARG A 79 -35.10 19.34 -16.88
N LEU A 80 -35.81 18.39 -16.28
CA LEU A 80 -35.37 17.75 -15.02
C LEU A 80 -34.06 16.95 -15.18
N GLN A 81 -33.75 16.43 -16.37
CA GLN A 81 -32.46 15.80 -16.68
C GLN A 81 -31.34 16.86 -16.71
N ILE A 82 -31.58 18.01 -17.35
CA ILE A 82 -30.64 19.16 -17.34
C ILE A 82 -30.45 19.68 -15.90
N ASP A 83 -31.53 19.88 -15.15
CA ASP A 83 -31.51 20.32 -13.74
C ASP A 83 -30.66 19.34 -12.89
N ARG A 84 -30.82 18.01 -13.08
CA ARG A 84 -30.00 16.97 -12.42
C ARG A 84 -28.52 17.04 -12.80
N ILE A 85 -28.19 17.22 -14.08
CA ILE A 85 -26.81 17.32 -14.55
C ILE A 85 -26.13 18.59 -14.01
N GLN A 86 -26.82 19.73 -14.01
CA GLN A 86 -26.31 20.97 -13.43
C GLN A 86 -26.05 20.83 -11.91
N HIS A 87 -26.95 20.17 -11.18
CA HIS A 87 -26.74 19.90 -9.76
C HIS A 87 -25.62 18.89 -9.46
N THR A 88 -25.37 17.90 -10.31
CA THR A 88 -24.22 16.98 -10.11
C THR A 88 -22.89 17.67 -10.37
N VAL A 89 -22.77 18.44 -11.46
CA VAL A 89 -21.57 19.24 -11.78
C VAL A 89 -21.32 20.32 -10.71
N SER A 90 -22.36 21.00 -10.23
CA SER A 90 -22.24 21.98 -9.14
C SER A 90 -21.83 21.34 -7.81
N ARG A 91 -22.16 20.05 -7.56
CA ARG A 91 -21.76 19.31 -6.37
C ARG A 91 -20.36 18.71 -6.47
N SER A 92 -19.88 18.36 -7.67
CA SER A 92 -18.51 17.86 -7.86
C SER A 92 -17.46 18.98 -7.84
N LEU A 93 -17.83 20.19 -8.26
CA LEU A 93 -17.01 21.39 -8.15
C LEU A 93 -17.16 22.13 -6.80
N GLN A 94 -17.87 21.55 -5.82
CA GLN A 94 -18.11 22.19 -4.53
C GLN A 94 -16.86 22.13 -3.63
N SER A 95 -16.47 23.26 -3.04
CA SER A 95 -15.41 23.30 -2.02
C SER A 95 -15.80 22.48 -0.78
N ARG A 96 -14.81 22.09 0.02
CA ARG A 96 -15.03 21.32 1.25
C ARG A 96 -15.98 22.05 2.21
N ASP A 97 -15.70 23.32 2.48
CA ASP A 97 -16.41 24.09 3.50
C ASP A 97 -17.87 24.33 3.08
N SER A 98 -18.11 24.67 1.81
CA SER A 98 -19.47 24.81 1.27
C SER A 98 -20.21 23.45 1.21
N ARG A 99 -19.49 22.33 1.06
CA ARG A 99 -20.08 20.99 1.15
C ARG A 99 -20.48 20.66 2.59
N GLU A 100 -19.65 20.99 3.58
CA GLU A 100 -19.94 20.79 5.00
C GLU A 100 -21.11 21.69 5.46
N GLN A 101 -21.11 22.97 5.08
CA GLN A 101 -22.23 23.89 5.32
C GLN A 101 -23.54 23.38 4.72
N ARG A 102 -23.54 22.98 3.43
CA ARG A 102 -24.74 22.43 2.78
C ARG A 102 -25.25 21.15 3.48
N LEU A 103 -24.35 20.32 4.00
CA LEU A 103 -24.75 19.12 4.77
C LEU A 103 -25.32 19.49 6.14
N GLU A 104 -24.91 20.61 6.75
CA GLU A 104 -25.56 21.15 7.94
C GLU A 104 -26.95 21.73 7.62
N ASP A 105 -27.08 22.50 6.54
CA ASP A 105 -28.39 22.99 6.05
C ASP A 105 -29.35 21.83 5.71
N ASP A 106 -28.83 20.72 5.20
CA ASP A 106 -29.60 19.49 4.97
C ASP A 106 -30.00 18.83 6.31
N ARG A 107 -29.10 18.75 7.31
CA ARG A 107 -29.39 18.25 8.67
C ARG A 107 -30.46 19.08 9.37
N ILE A 108 -30.29 20.40 9.44
CA ILE A 108 -31.21 21.33 10.11
C ILE A 108 -32.61 21.26 9.48
N ARG A 109 -32.71 21.25 8.15
CA ARG A 109 -34.01 21.12 7.47
C ARG A 109 -34.68 19.78 7.74
N HIS A 110 -33.94 18.67 7.70
CA HIS A 110 -34.50 17.36 8.05
C HIS A 110 -34.90 17.23 9.53
N ALA A 111 -34.20 17.89 10.45
CA ALA A 111 -34.59 17.95 11.85
C ALA A 111 -35.90 18.75 12.01
N PHE A 112 -35.98 19.95 11.42
CA PHE A 112 -37.19 20.78 11.47
C PHE A 112 -38.41 20.09 10.85
N SER A 113 -38.26 19.44 9.69
CA SER A 113 -39.34 18.65 9.09
C SER A 113 -39.83 17.50 9.97
N ARG A 114 -38.96 16.89 10.80
CA ARG A 114 -39.35 15.85 11.76
C ARG A 114 -40.04 16.42 13.00
N THR A 115 -39.75 17.65 13.42
CA THR A 115 -40.45 18.30 14.55
C THR A 115 -41.86 18.78 14.22
N ILE A 116 -42.23 18.89 12.94
CA ILE A 116 -43.58 19.24 12.46
C ILE A 116 -44.28 18.08 11.74
N GLU A 117 -43.73 16.87 11.84
CA GLU A 117 -44.26 15.65 11.24
C GLU A 117 -45.51 15.18 12.02
N SER A 118 -46.62 14.91 11.32
CA SER A 118 -47.79 14.31 11.96
C SER A 118 -47.53 12.84 12.30
N GLU A 119 -48.13 12.31 13.38
CA GLU A 119 -47.89 10.93 13.80
C GLU A 119 -48.17 9.90 12.68
N GLY A 120 -49.22 10.08 11.88
CA GLY A 120 -49.46 9.21 10.71
C GLY A 120 -48.37 9.29 9.63
N SER A 121 -47.74 10.45 9.43
CA SER A 121 -46.60 10.58 8.51
C SER A 121 -45.32 9.98 9.12
N ARG A 122 -45.14 10.16 10.43
CA ARG A 122 -44.04 9.60 11.23
C ARG A 122 -44.07 8.08 11.21
N GLU A 123 -45.23 7.46 11.39
CA GLU A 123 -45.44 6.02 11.29
C GLU A 123 -45.12 5.50 9.89
N GLN A 124 -45.66 6.12 8.84
CA GLN A 124 -45.36 5.74 7.45
C GLN A 124 -43.87 5.83 7.12
N ARG A 125 -43.19 6.89 7.59
CA ARG A 125 -41.74 7.05 7.41
C ARG A 125 -40.96 6.00 8.21
N LEU A 126 -41.33 5.72 9.46
CA LEU A 126 -40.69 4.69 10.28
C LEU A 126 -40.89 3.29 9.70
N GLU A 127 -42.06 2.99 9.12
CA GLU A 127 -42.31 1.72 8.45
C GLU A 127 -41.50 1.59 7.16
N TYR A 128 -41.43 2.65 6.35
CA TYR A 128 -40.56 2.67 5.18
C TYR A 128 -39.07 2.53 5.54
N ASP A 129 -38.62 3.17 6.63
CA ASP A 129 -37.26 2.99 7.17
C ASP A 129 -37.05 1.55 7.68
N ARG A 130 -38.04 0.91 8.34
CA ARG A 130 -38.01 -0.51 8.75
C ARG A 130 -37.85 -1.44 7.54
N ILE A 131 -38.72 -1.31 6.55
CA ILE A 131 -38.70 -2.14 5.32
C ILE A 131 -37.36 -1.97 4.58
N ARG A 132 -36.88 -0.73 4.40
CA ARG A 132 -35.59 -0.45 3.79
C ARG A 132 -34.44 -1.11 4.55
N HIS A 133 -34.41 -1.02 5.88
CA HIS A 133 -33.36 -1.62 6.69
C HIS A 133 -33.44 -3.16 6.72
N ALA A 134 -34.64 -3.75 6.67
CA ALA A 134 -34.80 -5.19 6.52
C ALA A 134 -34.26 -5.68 5.18
N PHE A 135 -34.68 -5.05 4.07
CA PHE A 135 -34.22 -5.38 2.71
C PHE A 135 -32.70 -5.20 2.54
N SER A 136 -32.14 -4.13 3.12
CA SER A 136 -30.70 -3.90 3.14
C SER A 136 -29.91 -4.92 3.98
N ARG A 137 -30.55 -5.56 4.97
CA ARG A 137 -29.95 -6.63 5.79
C ARG A 137 -30.12 -8.02 5.16
N SER A 138 -31.15 -8.25 4.35
CA SER A 138 -31.31 -9.50 3.59
C SER A 138 -30.42 -9.59 2.34
N LEU A 139 -29.88 -8.46 1.87
CA LEU A 139 -28.88 -8.37 0.80
C LEU A 139 -27.46 -8.08 1.34
N GLU A 140 -27.27 -8.17 2.65
CA GLU A 140 -26.00 -7.90 3.32
C GLU A 140 -25.07 -9.12 3.14
N SER A 141 -23.88 -8.92 2.56
CA SER A 141 -22.86 -9.98 2.52
C SER A 141 -22.38 -10.32 3.93
N ASP A 142 -21.93 -11.55 4.17
CA ASP A 142 -21.41 -11.96 5.48
C ASP A 142 -20.30 -11.03 5.99
N ASP A 143 -19.43 -10.55 5.09
CA ASP A 143 -18.43 -9.51 5.37
C ASP A 143 -19.05 -8.21 5.94
N SER A 144 -20.08 -7.70 5.27
CA SER A 144 -20.78 -6.47 5.69
C SER A 144 -21.53 -6.70 7.00
N ARG A 145 -22.11 -7.89 7.17
CA ARG A 145 -22.88 -8.33 8.33
C ARG A 145 -21.99 -8.46 9.56
N GLU A 146 -20.79 -9.04 9.42
CA GLU A 146 -19.78 -9.08 10.48
C GLU A 146 -19.29 -7.69 10.85
N GLN A 147 -18.95 -6.85 9.86
CA GLN A 147 -18.47 -5.49 10.12
C GLN A 147 -19.52 -4.66 10.88
N ARG A 148 -20.79 -4.67 10.43
CA ARG A 148 -21.87 -3.98 11.13
C ARG A 148 -22.07 -4.50 12.54
N LEU A 149 -21.98 -5.82 12.76
CA LEU A 149 -22.07 -6.41 14.10
C LEU A 149 -20.86 -6.05 15.00
N GLU A 150 -19.68 -5.79 14.43
CA GLU A 150 -18.53 -5.25 15.15
C GLU A 150 -18.72 -3.77 15.50
N ASP A 151 -19.22 -2.95 14.57
CA ASP A 151 -19.58 -1.55 14.83
C ASP A 151 -20.70 -1.44 15.88
N ASP A 152 -21.66 -2.36 15.89
CA ASP A 152 -22.68 -2.50 16.93
C ASP A 152 -22.04 -2.86 18.29
N ARG A 153 -21.12 -3.83 18.34
CA ARG A 153 -20.36 -4.21 19.56
C ARG A 153 -19.54 -3.05 20.12
N ILE A 154 -18.77 -2.35 19.28
CA ILE A 154 -17.91 -1.23 19.68
C ILE A 154 -18.77 -0.08 20.22
N ARG A 155 -19.86 0.30 19.54
CA ARG A 155 -20.77 1.37 20.03
C ARG A 155 -21.39 1.04 21.38
N HIS A 156 -21.84 -0.19 21.59
CA HIS A 156 -22.35 -0.62 22.90
C HIS A 156 -21.27 -0.67 23.99
N ALA A 157 -20.03 -1.04 23.66
CA ALA A 157 -18.92 -1.03 24.61
C ALA A 157 -18.56 0.40 25.06
N VAL A 158 -18.44 1.34 24.12
CA VAL A 158 -18.19 2.76 24.40
C VAL A 158 -19.31 3.35 25.26
N SER A 159 -20.57 3.13 24.87
CA SER A 159 -21.75 3.61 25.62
C SER A 159 -21.76 3.07 27.06
N ARG A 160 -21.49 1.78 27.28
CA ARG A 160 -21.41 1.17 28.63
C ARG A 160 -20.20 1.65 29.44
N SER A 161 -19.12 2.11 28.80
CA SER A 161 -17.94 2.64 29.50
C SER A 161 -18.11 4.08 30.01
N GLN A 162 -19.09 4.80 29.45
CA GLN A 162 -19.44 6.19 29.78
C GLN A 162 -20.78 6.28 30.53
N GLU A 163 -21.37 5.14 30.89
CA GLU A 163 -22.67 5.00 31.54
C GLU A 163 -22.57 5.44 33.02
N PRO A 164 -23.35 6.44 33.50
CA PRO A 164 -23.44 6.79 34.91
C PRO A 164 -23.97 5.62 35.75
N ASP A 165 -23.56 5.51 37.01
CA ASP A 165 -23.91 4.35 37.86
C ASP A 165 -25.43 4.17 38.04
N ASP A 166 -26.21 5.25 38.15
CA ASP A 166 -27.69 5.19 38.20
C ASP A 166 -28.28 4.60 36.91
N SER A 167 -27.82 5.06 35.74
CA SER A 167 -28.26 4.54 34.44
C SER A 167 -27.83 3.10 34.23
N ARG A 168 -26.63 2.75 34.70
CA ARG A 168 -26.07 1.40 34.68
C ARG A 168 -26.93 0.44 35.50
N GLU A 169 -27.41 0.86 36.67
CA GLU A 169 -28.28 0.01 37.50
C GLU A 169 -29.70 -0.10 36.92
N GLN A 170 -30.28 0.98 36.39
CA GLN A 170 -31.56 0.93 35.65
C GLN A 170 -31.50 -0.02 34.45
N ARG A 171 -30.40 -0.03 33.70
CA ARG A 171 -30.19 -0.98 32.60
C ARG A 171 -29.99 -2.41 33.12
N LEU A 172 -29.26 -2.61 34.22
CA LEU A 172 -29.12 -3.94 34.84
C LEU A 172 -30.46 -4.46 35.38
N GLU A 173 -31.32 -3.61 35.93
CA GLU A 173 -32.67 -3.94 36.33
C GLU A 173 -33.56 -4.31 35.15
N SER A 174 -33.46 -3.57 34.05
CA SER A 174 -34.12 -3.89 32.78
C SER A 174 -33.64 -5.25 32.22
N ASP A 175 -32.33 -5.50 32.27
CA ASP A 175 -31.71 -6.78 31.90
C ASP A 175 -32.21 -7.93 32.82
N ARG A 176 -32.39 -7.69 34.13
CA ARG A 176 -32.96 -8.66 35.11
C ARG A 176 -34.42 -8.99 34.78
N HIS A 177 -35.27 -7.98 34.64
CA HIS A 177 -36.71 -8.14 34.37
C HIS A 177 -36.97 -8.77 32.99
N TYR A 178 -36.18 -8.43 31.96
CA TYR A 178 -36.26 -9.09 30.65
C TYR A 178 -35.92 -10.60 30.75
N ARG A 179 -34.85 -10.96 31.48
CA ARG A 179 -34.48 -12.37 31.72
C ARG A 179 -35.52 -13.12 32.54
N GLN A 180 -36.21 -12.47 33.47
CA GLN A 180 -37.33 -13.06 34.19
C GLN A 180 -38.47 -13.39 33.22
N LYS A 181 -38.91 -12.43 32.39
CA LYS A 181 -39.95 -12.68 31.39
C LYS A 181 -39.58 -13.75 30.37
N GLN A 182 -38.31 -13.86 29.98
CA GLN A 182 -37.86 -14.98 29.13
C GLN A 182 -38.00 -16.35 29.82
N ARG A 183 -37.85 -16.43 31.15
CA ARG A 183 -38.09 -17.67 31.93
C ARG A 183 -39.57 -17.99 32.11
N GLU A 184 -40.43 -16.99 32.14
CA GLU A 184 -41.90 -17.16 32.20
C GLU A 184 -42.48 -17.78 30.90
N PHE A 185 -41.71 -17.78 29.80
CA PHE A 185 -42.05 -18.43 28.52
C PHE A 185 -41.07 -19.55 28.11
N GLU A 186 -40.22 -20.02 29.03
CA GLU A 186 -39.23 -21.08 28.80
C GLU A 186 -39.93 -22.45 28.75
N SER A 187 -39.57 -23.31 27.77
CA SER A 187 -40.12 -24.67 27.73
C SER A 187 -39.50 -25.54 28.84
N GLN A 188 -40.18 -26.62 29.25
CA GLN A 188 -39.66 -27.53 30.27
C GLN A 188 -38.26 -28.08 29.89
N GLU A 189 -38.07 -28.46 28.63
CA GLU A 189 -36.78 -28.92 28.10
C GLU A 189 -35.69 -27.84 28.22
N GLN A 190 -36.00 -26.59 27.86
CA GLN A 190 -35.06 -25.45 28.00
C GLN A 190 -34.74 -25.16 29.48
N HIS A 191 -35.75 -25.26 30.35
CA HIS A 191 -35.61 -25.11 31.79
C HIS A 191 -34.66 -26.16 32.36
N ASP A 192 -34.88 -27.44 32.02
CA ASP A 192 -34.12 -28.57 32.52
C ASP A 192 -32.66 -28.53 32.05
N ILE A 193 -32.41 -28.19 30.78
CA ILE A 193 -31.06 -27.94 30.24
C ILE A 193 -30.37 -26.80 31.01
N ARG A 194 -31.05 -25.66 31.19
CA ARG A 194 -30.48 -24.50 31.90
C ARG A 194 -30.20 -24.81 33.37
N VAL A 195 -31.04 -25.61 34.03
CA VAL A 195 -30.86 -26.02 35.43
C VAL A 195 -29.73 -27.04 35.57
N THR A 196 -29.66 -28.06 34.72
CA THR A 196 -28.54 -29.03 34.73
C THR A 196 -27.21 -28.33 34.50
N GLU A 197 -27.05 -27.52 33.44
CA GLU A 197 -25.82 -26.75 33.25
C GLU A 197 -25.47 -25.86 34.47
N GLN A 198 -26.47 -25.29 35.14
CA GLN A 198 -26.25 -24.45 36.33
C GLN A 198 -25.81 -25.28 37.55
N CYS A 199 -26.35 -26.49 37.71
CA CYS A 199 -25.98 -27.45 38.73
C CYS A 199 -24.55 -27.97 38.52
N ASP A 200 -24.23 -28.38 37.28
CA ASP A 200 -22.89 -28.84 36.88
C ASP A 200 -21.83 -27.76 37.13
N ARG A 201 -22.14 -26.50 36.82
CA ARG A 201 -21.26 -25.35 37.12
C ARG A 201 -21.11 -25.04 38.61
N TYR A 202 -22.04 -25.47 39.47
CA TYR A 202 -22.01 -25.24 40.90
C TYR A 202 -21.28 -26.37 41.65
N HIS A 203 -21.41 -27.60 41.18
CA HIS A 203 -20.70 -28.79 41.70
C HIS A 203 -19.38 -29.08 40.96
N GLU A 204 -18.95 -28.21 40.05
CA GLU A 204 -17.70 -28.32 39.29
C GLU A 204 -16.47 -28.38 40.23
N SER A 205 -15.87 -29.57 40.34
CA SER A 205 -14.60 -29.72 41.06
C SER A 205 -13.46 -28.98 40.36
N GLN A 206 -12.40 -28.64 41.10
CA GLN A 206 -11.24 -27.94 40.54
C GLN A 206 -10.59 -28.71 39.37
N GLY A 207 -10.62 -30.05 39.39
CA GLY A 207 -10.17 -30.90 38.29
C GLY A 207 -11.03 -30.75 37.03
N GLN A 208 -12.35 -30.97 37.16
CA GLN A 208 -13.31 -30.81 36.06
C GLN A 208 -13.27 -29.39 35.46
N ARG A 209 -13.05 -28.37 36.28
CA ARG A 209 -12.86 -26.98 35.83
C ARG A 209 -11.62 -26.80 34.97
N ILE A 210 -10.51 -27.42 35.34
CA ILE A 210 -9.26 -27.40 34.55
C ILE A 210 -9.47 -28.14 33.22
N GLU A 211 -10.12 -29.30 33.27
CA GLU A 211 -10.41 -30.14 32.10
C GLU A 211 -11.35 -29.45 31.11
N ARG A 212 -12.49 -28.90 31.54
CA ARG A 212 -13.40 -28.11 30.69
C ARG A 212 -12.70 -26.88 30.09
N LEU A 213 -11.85 -26.21 30.86
CA LEU A 213 -11.04 -25.09 30.35
C LEU A 213 -9.95 -25.53 29.38
N ALA A 214 -9.43 -26.77 29.48
CA ALA A 214 -8.53 -27.36 28.51
C ALA A 214 -9.28 -27.70 27.20
N HIS A 215 -10.39 -28.43 27.28
CA HIS A 215 -11.24 -28.77 26.13
C HIS A 215 -11.74 -27.52 25.38
N LEU A 216 -12.07 -26.44 26.09
CA LEU A 216 -12.45 -25.16 25.48
C LEU A 216 -11.26 -24.50 24.74
N ARG A 217 -10.04 -24.55 25.30
CA ARG A 217 -8.83 -24.05 24.63
C ARG A 217 -8.50 -24.88 23.38
N GLU A 218 -8.66 -26.19 23.46
CA GLU A 218 -8.42 -27.13 22.37
C GLU A 218 -9.42 -26.94 21.24
N SER A 219 -10.72 -26.84 21.56
CA SER A 219 -11.78 -26.52 20.59
C SER A 219 -11.51 -25.19 19.87
N VAL A 220 -11.13 -24.14 20.61
CA VAL A 220 -10.73 -22.85 20.04
C VAL A 220 -9.41 -22.94 19.25
N SER A 221 -8.52 -23.87 19.58
CA SER A 221 -7.29 -24.14 18.81
C SER A 221 -7.58 -24.85 17.49
N ALA A 222 -8.46 -25.86 17.49
CA ALA A 222 -8.89 -26.57 16.28
C ALA A 222 -9.56 -25.60 15.29
N ILE A 223 -10.48 -24.75 15.76
CA ILE A 223 -11.09 -23.67 14.95
C ILE A 223 -10.00 -22.79 14.31
N ARG A 224 -9.00 -22.37 15.11
CA ARG A 224 -7.87 -21.53 14.62
C ARG A 224 -6.91 -22.25 13.67
N GLN A 225 -6.90 -23.57 13.66
CA GLN A 225 -6.13 -24.37 12.70
C GLN A 225 -6.91 -24.56 11.39
N SER A 226 -8.25 -24.55 11.44
CA SER A 226 -9.12 -24.54 10.26
C SER A 226 -9.37 -23.16 9.63
N GLU A 227 -8.97 -22.06 10.28
CA GLU A 227 -9.06 -20.70 9.73
C GLU A 227 -8.28 -20.56 8.41
N THR A 228 -8.91 -19.96 7.39
CA THR A 228 -8.15 -19.58 6.19
C THR A 228 -7.19 -18.43 6.51
N ASN A 229 -6.21 -18.19 5.62
CA ASN A 229 -5.33 -17.02 5.76
C ASN A 229 -6.08 -15.67 5.72
N PHE A 230 -7.29 -15.61 5.14
CA PHE A 230 -8.14 -14.42 5.16
C PHE A 230 -8.75 -14.22 6.54
N ASP A 231 -9.40 -15.24 7.10
CA ASP A 231 -10.08 -15.21 8.40
C ASP A 231 -9.08 -14.95 9.53
N ARG A 232 -7.94 -15.65 9.48
CA ARG A 232 -6.81 -15.42 10.39
C ARG A 232 -6.32 -13.98 10.36
N LYS A 233 -6.23 -13.36 9.17
CA LYS A 233 -5.82 -11.96 9.00
C LYS A 233 -6.89 -11.00 9.54
N ARG A 234 -8.18 -11.23 9.25
CA ARG A 234 -9.31 -10.47 9.81
C ARG A 234 -9.32 -10.52 11.32
N ARG A 235 -9.36 -11.71 11.92
CA ARG A 235 -9.38 -11.91 13.38
C ARG A 235 -8.20 -11.24 14.07
N LEU A 236 -7.00 -11.26 13.46
CA LEU A 236 -5.83 -10.55 13.99
C LEU A 236 -5.94 -9.02 13.89
N ILE A 237 -6.67 -8.49 12.92
CA ILE A 237 -6.98 -7.05 12.81
C ILE A 237 -8.04 -6.66 13.85
N THR A 238 -9.17 -7.37 13.92
CA THR A 238 -10.24 -7.13 14.91
C THR A 238 -9.72 -7.24 16.34
N ALA A 239 -8.89 -8.24 16.63
CA ALA A 239 -8.25 -8.39 17.94
C ALA A 239 -7.30 -7.22 18.29
N ARG A 240 -6.64 -6.61 17.29
CA ARG A 240 -5.81 -5.40 17.51
C ARG A 240 -6.69 -4.16 17.73
N GLN A 241 -7.75 -3.98 16.95
CA GLN A 241 -8.67 -2.84 17.06
C GLN A 241 -9.40 -2.83 18.41
N THR A 242 -10.02 -3.95 18.80
CA THR A 242 -10.65 -4.11 20.13
C THR A 242 -9.66 -3.90 21.27
N THR A 243 -8.44 -4.45 21.16
CA THR A 243 -7.37 -4.23 22.16
C THR A 243 -6.90 -2.77 22.22
N SER A 244 -6.96 -2.00 21.12
CA SER A 244 -6.69 -0.56 21.14
C SER A 244 -7.80 0.18 21.85
N ALA A 245 -9.05 0.05 21.41
CA ALA A 245 -10.20 0.75 21.98
C ALA A 245 -10.34 0.51 23.50
N LEU A 246 -10.04 -0.70 23.98
CA LEU A 246 -10.02 -1.02 25.41
C LEU A 246 -8.87 -0.37 26.19
N ARG A 247 -7.75 -0.04 25.53
CA ARG A 247 -6.63 0.74 26.12
C ARG A 247 -6.88 2.25 26.08
N ASP A 248 -7.50 2.72 25.02
CA ASP A 248 -7.82 4.14 24.82
C ASP A 248 -8.89 4.63 25.82
N ILE A 249 -9.61 3.69 26.46
CA ILE A 249 -10.62 3.90 27.52
C ILE A 249 -10.13 3.35 28.89
N GLU A 250 -8.88 2.89 28.99
CA GLU A 250 -8.33 2.26 30.21
C GLU A 250 -8.08 3.30 31.33
N ARG A 251 -8.82 3.20 32.45
CA ARG A 251 -8.55 4.02 33.65
C ARG A 251 -7.10 3.84 34.10
N GLU A 252 -6.43 4.93 34.45
CA GLU A 252 -4.98 4.99 34.73
C GLU A 252 -4.50 3.99 35.81
N GLU A 253 -5.34 3.64 36.80
CA GLU A 253 -5.04 2.60 37.78
C GLU A 253 -4.97 1.19 37.16
N ASN A 254 -5.96 0.82 36.34
CA ASN A 254 -5.98 -0.44 35.59
C ASN A 254 -4.78 -0.50 34.63
N ARG A 255 -4.45 0.62 33.97
CA ARG A 255 -3.29 0.77 33.09
C ARG A 255 -1.98 0.49 33.83
N ARG A 256 -1.81 0.99 35.06
CA ARG A 256 -0.64 0.71 35.91
C ARG A 256 -0.56 -0.76 36.31
N GLN A 257 -1.68 -1.35 36.76
CA GLN A 257 -1.72 -2.79 37.09
C GLN A 257 -1.37 -3.66 35.86
N ARG A 258 -1.94 -3.35 34.68
CA ARG A 258 -1.64 -4.05 33.44
C ARG A 258 -0.17 -3.90 33.04
N LEU A 259 0.40 -2.69 33.10
CA LEU A 259 1.81 -2.46 32.79
C LEU A 259 2.76 -3.19 33.76
N ASN A 260 2.42 -3.27 35.05
CA ASN A 260 3.17 -4.07 36.02
C ASN A 260 3.07 -5.58 35.70
N ASN A 261 1.86 -6.08 35.41
CA ASN A 261 1.65 -7.47 34.99
C ASN A 261 2.32 -7.79 33.63
N ASP A 262 2.45 -6.83 32.73
CA ASP A 262 3.22 -6.96 31.49
C ASP A 262 4.73 -6.98 31.78
N HIS A 263 5.21 -6.20 32.76
CA HIS A 263 6.60 -6.22 33.21
C HIS A 263 6.97 -7.56 33.87
N ILE A 264 6.19 -8.01 34.87
CA ILE A 264 6.41 -9.28 35.60
C ILE A 264 6.38 -10.48 34.64
N ARG A 265 5.47 -10.49 33.65
CA ARG A 265 5.46 -11.55 32.63
C ARG A 265 6.68 -11.52 31.71
N ARG A 266 7.24 -10.33 31.42
CA ARG A 266 8.48 -10.19 30.62
C ARG A 266 9.73 -10.55 31.40
N THR A 267 9.83 -10.22 32.69
CA THR A 267 10.97 -10.62 33.53
C THR A 267 11.00 -12.12 33.73
N ASN A 268 9.85 -12.73 34.09
CA ASN A 268 9.78 -14.17 34.32
C ASN A 268 10.03 -14.99 33.04
N ARG A 269 9.57 -14.53 31.86
CA ARG A 269 9.90 -15.16 30.56
C ARG A 269 11.38 -15.05 30.15
N ARG A 270 12.10 -14.01 30.61
CA ARG A 270 13.55 -13.88 30.37
C ARG A 270 14.35 -14.79 31.29
N ASN A 271 13.88 -14.96 32.52
CA ASN A 271 14.56 -15.71 33.59
C ASN A 271 14.11 -17.18 33.68
N ILE A 272 13.75 -17.79 32.54
CA ILE A 272 13.44 -19.22 32.41
C ILE A 272 14.69 -20.06 32.73
N ALA A 273 14.50 -21.18 33.44
CA ALA A 273 15.59 -22.04 33.90
C ALA A 273 16.22 -22.85 32.74
N TRP A 274 17.51 -23.19 32.83
CA TRP A 274 18.24 -23.83 31.73
C TRP A 274 17.64 -25.18 31.28
N ARG A 275 17.08 -25.96 32.22
CA ARG A 275 16.38 -27.23 31.89
C ARG A 275 15.18 -27.03 30.96
N GLU A 276 14.53 -25.87 31.00
CA GLU A 276 13.40 -25.50 30.13
C GLU A 276 13.84 -24.85 28.81
N LYS A 277 15.15 -24.58 28.64
CA LYS A 277 15.76 -24.13 27.38
C LYS A 277 16.33 -25.28 26.53
N PHE A 278 16.20 -26.52 26.97
CA PHE A 278 16.66 -27.68 26.20
C PHE A 278 15.95 -27.75 24.83
N ASN A 279 16.70 -28.01 23.76
CA ASN A 279 16.24 -27.99 22.36
C ASN A 279 15.60 -26.65 21.88
N SER A 280 15.75 -25.52 22.59
CA SER A 280 15.16 -24.24 22.16
C SER A 280 15.72 -23.70 20.85
N GLY A 281 16.89 -24.17 20.40
CA GLY A 281 17.43 -23.87 19.06
C GLY A 281 16.56 -24.35 17.91
N PHE A 282 15.73 -25.39 18.12
CA PHE A 282 14.75 -25.87 17.14
C PHE A 282 13.39 -25.16 17.23
N ASN A 283 13.11 -24.48 18.34
CA ASN A 283 11.87 -23.73 18.60
C ASN A 283 12.20 -22.37 19.24
N TYR A 284 12.78 -21.47 18.44
CA TYR A 284 13.30 -20.18 18.90
C TYR A 284 12.18 -19.18 19.28
N ASP A 285 12.03 -18.90 20.58
CA ASP A 285 11.20 -17.80 21.10
C ASP A 285 12.02 -16.52 21.32
N THR A 286 11.68 -15.44 20.59
CA THR A 286 12.31 -14.11 20.66
C THR A 286 12.14 -13.40 22.02
N GLN A 287 11.32 -13.92 22.93
CA GLN A 287 11.10 -13.36 24.26
C GLN A 287 12.08 -13.91 25.32
N ILE A 288 12.75 -15.03 25.03
CA ILE A 288 13.70 -15.67 25.94
C ILE A 288 15.08 -15.00 25.80
N ASN A 289 15.72 -14.69 26.92
CA ASN A 289 17.11 -14.26 26.90
C ASN A 289 18.04 -15.49 26.79
N TYR A 290 18.59 -15.72 25.60
CA TYR A 290 19.55 -16.79 25.34
C TYR A 290 21.00 -16.37 25.61
N SER A 291 21.38 -15.09 25.40
CA SER A 291 22.77 -14.67 25.61
C SER A 291 23.21 -14.78 27.08
N ALA A 292 22.29 -14.56 28.02
CA ALA A 292 22.50 -14.79 29.45
C ALA A 292 22.55 -16.28 29.86
N ALA A 293 22.64 -17.22 28.91
CA ALA A 293 22.64 -18.66 29.17
C ALA A 293 23.61 -19.49 28.30
N SER A 294 24.39 -18.85 27.42
CA SER A 294 25.13 -19.54 26.35
C SER A 294 26.64 -19.27 26.37
N GLU A 295 27.32 -19.71 27.42
CA GLU A 295 28.80 -19.78 27.46
C GLU A 295 29.29 -21.04 26.73
N ILE A 296 29.30 -20.99 25.40
CA ILE A 296 29.82 -22.08 24.53
C ILE A 296 31.38 -22.13 24.58
N GLY A 297 32.01 -21.12 25.18
CA GLY A 297 33.45 -20.97 25.24
C GLY A 297 34.08 -20.49 23.92
N PRO A 298 35.41 -20.28 23.90
CA PRO A 298 36.13 -19.87 22.70
C PRO A 298 36.19 -21.00 21.66
N MET A 299 36.06 -20.64 20.39
CA MET A 299 36.30 -21.55 19.26
C MET A 299 37.82 -21.69 19.04
N ASN A 300 38.50 -22.51 19.84
CA ASN A 300 39.96 -22.67 19.84
C ASN A 300 40.46 -24.10 19.54
N VAL A 301 39.57 -25.08 19.35
CA VAL A 301 39.94 -26.49 19.15
C VAL A 301 40.25 -26.77 17.67
N CYS A 302 41.44 -26.37 17.24
CA CYS A 302 41.95 -26.59 15.88
C CYS A 302 41.79 -28.06 15.41
N CYS A 303 41.44 -28.24 14.14
CA CYS A 303 41.36 -29.55 13.49
C CYS A 303 42.71 -29.97 12.92
N ASN A 304 43.17 -31.17 13.28
CA ASN A 304 44.46 -31.72 12.80
C ASN A 304 44.54 -31.76 11.27
N TYR A 305 43.43 -32.04 10.58
CA TYR A 305 43.32 -32.12 9.13
C TYR A 305 43.19 -30.72 8.48
N CYS A 306 41.97 -30.16 8.45
CA CYS A 306 41.64 -28.93 7.72
C CYS A 306 41.98 -27.61 8.45
N LYS A 307 42.62 -27.66 9.63
CA LYS A 307 42.98 -26.52 10.50
C LYS A 307 41.82 -25.63 11.00
N ALA A 308 40.59 -25.88 10.56
CA ALA A 308 39.39 -25.22 11.06
C ALA A 308 39.32 -25.26 12.60
N LEU A 309 38.98 -24.12 13.20
CA LEU A 309 38.73 -24.01 14.63
C LEU A 309 37.35 -24.57 14.97
N ARG A 310 37.20 -25.11 16.18
CA ARG A 310 35.97 -25.74 16.70
C ARG A 310 35.74 -25.34 18.15
N TRP A 311 34.51 -25.55 18.63
CA TRP A 311 34.22 -25.50 20.06
C TRP A 311 34.59 -26.79 20.77
N LYS A 312 34.71 -26.74 22.11
CA LYS A 312 35.22 -27.84 22.95
C LYS A 312 34.44 -29.14 22.79
N ASP A 313 33.11 -29.06 22.82
CA ASP A 313 32.21 -30.22 22.83
C ASP A 313 31.67 -30.55 21.41
N GLU A 314 32.26 -29.93 20.38
CA GLU A 314 31.90 -30.17 18.98
C GLU A 314 32.48 -31.50 18.46
N SER A 315 31.70 -32.26 17.70
CA SER A 315 32.15 -33.57 17.23
C SER A 315 33.38 -33.45 16.31
N LYS A 316 34.34 -34.38 16.46
CA LYS A 316 35.60 -34.37 15.70
C LYS A 316 35.41 -34.32 14.17
N GLY A 317 34.25 -34.78 13.69
CA GLY A 317 33.90 -34.82 12.27
C GLY A 317 33.32 -33.53 11.68
N MET A 318 32.75 -32.60 12.47
CA MET A 318 31.91 -31.49 11.94
C MET A 318 32.55 -30.69 10.79
N CYS A 319 33.83 -30.37 10.92
CA CYS A 319 34.55 -29.48 10.00
C CYS A 319 35.10 -30.12 8.70
N CYS A 320 35.23 -31.46 8.62
CA CYS A 320 35.86 -32.14 7.48
C CYS A 320 35.54 -33.63 7.34
N SER A 321 34.50 -34.12 8.04
CA SER A 321 34.19 -35.55 8.19
C SER A 321 35.40 -36.40 8.59
N SER A 322 36.22 -35.90 9.53
CA SER A 322 37.47 -36.49 10.01
C SER A 322 38.54 -36.69 8.91
N GLY A 323 38.73 -35.67 8.06
CA GLY A 323 39.74 -35.66 7.00
C GLY A 323 39.26 -36.22 5.65
N LYS A 324 37.99 -36.60 5.53
CA LYS A 324 37.38 -37.07 4.27
C LYS A 324 37.05 -35.94 3.29
N VAL A 325 36.92 -34.71 3.80
CA VAL A 325 36.69 -33.50 2.99
C VAL A 325 37.93 -32.62 3.10
N CYS A 326 38.59 -32.41 1.97
CA CYS A 326 39.54 -31.32 1.78
C CYS A 326 38.85 -30.27 0.92
N LEU A 327 38.85 -29.02 1.38
CA LEU A 327 38.44 -27.86 0.61
C LEU A 327 39.69 -27.04 0.32
N ASP A 328 39.76 -26.47 -0.88
CA ASP A 328 40.82 -25.53 -1.22
C ASP A 328 40.72 -24.26 -0.36
N SER A 329 41.87 -23.66 -0.08
CA SER A 329 41.92 -22.46 0.75
C SER A 329 41.36 -21.27 -0.03
N ILE A 330 40.42 -20.53 0.57
CA ILE A 330 39.86 -19.30 0.00
C ILE A 330 41.02 -18.37 -0.36
N GLN A 331 41.17 -18.07 -1.65
CA GLN A 331 42.21 -17.14 -2.12
C GLN A 331 41.96 -15.76 -1.51
N GLN A 332 43.02 -15.10 -1.04
CA GLN A 332 42.90 -13.76 -0.47
C GLN A 332 42.51 -12.77 -1.57
N PRO A 333 41.66 -11.76 -1.29
CA PRO A 333 41.40 -10.69 -2.25
C PRO A 333 42.69 -9.98 -2.64
N PRO A 334 42.79 -9.45 -3.86
CA PRO A 334 43.92 -8.63 -4.29
C PRO A 334 43.95 -7.30 -3.55
N GLU A 335 45.11 -6.64 -3.53
CA GLU A 335 45.21 -5.26 -3.06
C GLU A 335 44.72 -4.27 -4.14
N PRO A 336 44.08 -3.15 -3.77
CA PRO A 336 43.85 -2.67 -2.40
C PRO A 336 42.62 -3.28 -1.70
N LEU A 337 41.85 -4.15 -2.37
CA LEU A 337 40.56 -4.63 -1.86
C LEU A 337 40.69 -5.40 -0.54
N LYS A 338 41.74 -6.20 -0.36
CA LYS A 338 42.00 -6.87 0.93
C LYS A 338 42.25 -5.86 2.05
N SER A 339 43.23 -4.96 1.91
CA SER A 339 43.52 -3.97 2.96
C SER A 339 42.30 -3.10 3.29
N LEU A 340 41.50 -2.76 2.27
CA LEU A 340 40.22 -2.03 2.43
C LEU A 340 39.16 -2.80 3.22
N LEU A 341 39.06 -4.12 3.04
CA LEU A 341 38.11 -4.98 3.77
C LEU A 341 38.60 -5.31 5.19
N CYS A 342 39.90 -5.49 5.38
CA CYS A 342 40.52 -5.82 6.67
C CYS A 342 40.64 -4.61 7.61
N GLY A 343 40.51 -3.38 7.11
CA GLY A 343 40.66 -2.15 7.90
C GLY A 343 42.11 -1.63 7.96
N GLU A 344 43.00 -2.18 7.14
CA GLU A 344 44.46 -1.94 7.15
C GLU A 344 44.88 -0.76 6.24
N HIS A 345 43.95 -0.22 5.44
CA HIS A 345 44.17 0.92 4.53
C HIS A 345 43.49 2.20 5.05
N ASP A 346 44.11 3.37 4.89
CA ASP A 346 43.61 4.67 5.39
C ASP A 346 42.16 4.99 4.96
N GLN A 347 41.78 4.54 3.76
CA GLN A 347 40.44 4.75 3.20
C GLN A 347 39.43 3.63 3.55
N SER A 348 39.78 2.63 4.36
CA SER A 348 38.90 1.48 4.68
C SER A 348 37.57 1.93 5.29
N GLN A 349 37.60 2.89 6.23
CA GLN A 349 36.38 3.43 6.83
C GLN A 349 35.49 4.13 5.79
N HIS A 350 36.07 4.89 4.86
CA HIS A 350 35.33 5.54 3.78
C HIS A 350 34.78 4.52 2.77
N PHE A 351 35.54 3.48 2.46
CA PHE A 351 35.16 2.39 1.57
C PHE A 351 34.01 1.56 2.15
N LEU A 352 34.14 1.05 3.38
CA LEU A 352 33.12 0.21 4.02
C LEU A 352 31.79 0.95 4.17
N ASN A 353 31.81 2.23 4.57
CA ASN A 353 30.60 3.07 4.65
C ASN A 353 29.93 3.32 3.29
N ASN A 354 30.68 3.23 2.18
CA ASN A 354 30.18 3.45 0.82
C ASN A 354 30.23 2.20 -0.08
N ILE A 355 30.46 1.00 0.48
CA ILE A 355 30.86 -0.19 -0.30
C ILE A 355 29.84 -0.56 -1.39
N ARG A 356 28.55 -0.35 -1.13
CA ARG A 356 27.48 -0.54 -2.13
C ARG A 356 27.62 0.41 -3.33
N ARG A 357 28.02 1.67 -3.12
CA ARG A 357 28.26 2.64 -4.20
C ARG A 357 29.51 2.28 -5.00
N TYR A 358 30.59 1.84 -4.35
CA TYR A 358 31.78 1.34 -5.06
C TYR A 358 31.43 0.13 -5.94
N ASN A 359 30.74 -0.87 -5.39
CA ASN A 359 30.31 -2.04 -6.16
C ASN A 359 29.42 -1.64 -7.35
N SER A 360 28.48 -0.70 -7.16
CA SER A 360 27.65 -0.19 -8.26
C SER A 360 28.41 0.66 -9.29
N ALA A 361 29.54 1.28 -8.94
CA ALA A 361 30.40 1.99 -9.90
C ALA A 361 31.22 1.06 -10.82
N PHE A 362 31.39 -0.21 -10.42
CA PHE A 362 32.09 -1.23 -11.22
C PHE A 362 31.18 -2.30 -11.83
N GLN A 363 29.88 -2.31 -11.51
CA GLN A 363 28.92 -3.29 -12.04
C GLN A 363 28.78 -3.20 -13.57
N MET A 364 28.94 -4.32 -14.28
CA MET A 364 28.83 -4.39 -15.75
C MET A 364 27.38 -4.53 -16.24
N THR A 365 26.49 -5.07 -15.40
CA THR A 365 25.08 -5.34 -15.75
C THR A 365 24.17 -4.44 -14.94
N SER A 366 23.07 -3.96 -15.51
CA SER A 366 21.98 -3.36 -14.73
C SER A 366 21.04 -4.45 -14.19
N PHE A 367 20.28 -4.11 -13.13
CA PHE A 367 19.48 -5.08 -12.36
C PHE A 367 18.02 -5.06 -12.80
N GLY A 368 17.57 -6.13 -13.47
CA GLY A 368 16.19 -6.28 -13.93
C GLY A 368 15.37 -7.19 -13.01
N ALA A 369 14.42 -6.63 -12.27
CA ALA A 369 13.51 -7.42 -11.43
C ALA A 369 12.14 -6.74 -11.25
N LYS A 370 11.09 -7.53 -11.05
CA LYS A 370 9.76 -7.03 -10.69
C LYS A 370 9.67 -6.86 -9.17
N GLU A 371 9.92 -5.65 -8.69
CA GLU A 371 9.85 -5.31 -7.26
C GLU A 371 8.40 -5.29 -6.72
N VAL A 372 8.18 -5.93 -5.58
CA VAL A 372 6.89 -5.99 -4.88
C VAL A 372 6.85 -4.94 -3.78
N HIS A 373 6.14 -3.86 -4.05
CA HIS A 373 5.88 -2.80 -3.09
C HIS A 373 4.69 -3.15 -2.19
N GLU A 374 4.95 -3.87 -1.10
CA GLU A 374 4.01 -3.96 0.03
C GLU A 374 4.10 -2.66 0.86
N GLY A 375 2.94 -2.05 1.17
CA GLY A 375 2.89 -0.76 1.86
C GLY A 375 3.29 -0.81 3.35
N ASN A 376 3.60 0.37 3.90
CA ASN A 376 4.27 0.60 5.19
C ASN A 376 5.75 0.17 5.20
N TYR A 377 6.43 0.39 6.34
CA TYR A 377 7.87 0.21 6.51
C TYR A 377 8.36 -1.19 6.11
N MET A 378 9.13 -1.25 5.02
CA MET A 378 9.70 -2.47 4.45
C MET A 378 11.24 -2.37 4.44
N PRO A 379 11.96 -3.00 5.39
CA PRO A 379 13.42 -2.87 5.52
C PRO A 379 14.22 -3.72 4.52
N THR A 380 13.54 -4.48 3.65
CA THR A 380 14.12 -5.41 2.67
C THR A 380 13.32 -5.35 1.37
N PHE A 381 13.94 -5.06 0.23
CA PHE A 381 13.27 -5.13 -1.06
C PHE A 381 12.77 -6.56 -1.35
N LYS A 382 11.62 -6.68 -2.02
CA LYS A 382 10.98 -7.95 -2.37
C LYS A 382 10.86 -8.06 -3.89
N ILE A 383 11.07 -9.25 -4.45
CA ILE A 383 10.94 -9.51 -5.90
C ILE A 383 9.90 -10.61 -6.13
N GLN A 384 9.13 -10.48 -7.21
CA GLN A 384 8.22 -11.53 -7.70
C GLN A 384 8.66 -12.03 -9.08
N GLY A 385 8.97 -13.32 -9.18
CA GLY A 385 9.39 -13.96 -10.42
C GLY A 385 10.91 -14.03 -10.55
N GLN A 386 11.40 -13.96 -11.78
CA GLN A 386 12.83 -14.08 -12.10
C GLN A 386 13.58 -12.76 -11.92
N LEU A 387 14.89 -12.90 -11.68
CA LEU A 387 15.90 -11.85 -11.63
C LEU A 387 16.70 -11.94 -12.94
N TYR A 388 16.95 -10.79 -13.57
CA TYR A 388 17.70 -10.68 -14.81
C TYR A 388 18.89 -9.74 -14.64
N HIS A 389 20.02 -10.10 -15.25
CA HIS A 389 21.17 -9.23 -15.40
C HIS A 389 21.11 -8.61 -16.80
N LEU A 390 20.76 -7.34 -16.89
CA LEU A 390 20.50 -6.67 -18.17
C LEU A 390 21.76 -5.99 -18.69
N ILE A 391 22.16 -6.35 -19.90
CA ILE A 391 23.26 -5.72 -20.64
C ILE A 391 22.64 -4.86 -21.74
N GLY A 392 22.99 -3.57 -21.76
CA GLY A 392 22.56 -2.63 -22.79
C GLY A 392 23.40 -2.71 -24.06
N SER A 393 23.16 -1.79 -25.00
CA SER A 393 24.11 -1.52 -26.09
C SER A 393 25.51 -1.25 -25.54
N LEU A 394 26.56 -1.76 -26.21
CA LEU A 394 27.96 -1.53 -25.81
C LEU A 394 28.39 -0.07 -25.97
N LEU A 395 27.73 0.67 -26.85
CA LEU A 395 27.85 2.11 -27.01
C LEU A 395 26.61 2.83 -26.44
N PRO A 396 26.73 4.06 -25.92
CA PRO A 396 25.58 4.87 -25.56
C PRO A 396 24.71 5.17 -26.80
N VAL A 397 23.41 5.40 -26.58
CA VAL A 397 22.49 5.94 -27.61
C VAL A 397 22.75 7.43 -27.78
N ASP A 398 22.46 8.01 -28.95
CA ASP A 398 22.67 9.44 -29.26
C ASP A 398 22.33 10.39 -28.10
N ASN A 399 23.33 11.16 -27.64
CA ASN A 399 23.26 12.10 -26.50
C ASN A 399 23.00 11.49 -25.10
N ALA A 400 22.94 10.16 -24.97
CA ALA A 400 23.04 9.48 -23.67
C ALA A 400 24.50 9.43 -23.19
N ARG A 401 24.70 9.10 -21.92
CA ARG A 401 26.02 8.88 -21.31
C ARG A 401 26.29 7.40 -21.11
N GLU A 402 27.58 7.06 -21.05
CA GLU A 402 28.09 5.73 -20.79
C GLU A 402 27.69 5.26 -19.38
N SER A 403 27.19 4.03 -19.29
CA SER A 403 26.73 3.42 -18.05
C SER A 403 27.00 1.92 -18.05
N PHE A 404 27.17 1.34 -16.86
CA PHE A 404 27.42 -0.09 -16.67
C PHE A 404 28.62 -0.58 -17.53
N LEU A 405 28.43 -1.62 -18.36
CA LEU A 405 29.44 -2.16 -19.26
C LEU A 405 30.06 -1.11 -20.21
N GLN A 406 29.27 -0.13 -20.67
CA GLN A 406 29.72 0.89 -21.65
C GLN A 406 30.94 1.68 -21.17
N ILE A 407 31.05 1.90 -19.85
CA ILE A 407 32.19 2.62 -19.27
C ILE A 407 33.51 1.88 -19.56
N TYR A 408 33.51 0.55 -19.59
CA TYR A 408 34.71 -0.23 -19.91
C TYR A 408 35.15 -0.13 -21.38
N PHE A 409 34.29 0.39 -22.27
CA PHE A 409 34.60 0.65 -23.68
C PHE A 409 35.15 2.06 -23.95
N ILE A 410 35.26 2.93 -22.93
CA ILE A 410 35.95 4.23 -23.05
C ILE A 410 37.47 3.98 -23.01
N SER A 411 38.18 4.38 -24.07
CA SER A 411 39.63 4.16 -24.23
C SER A 411 40.51 4.89 -23.20
N ASP A 412 40.03 5.99 -22.62
CA ASP A 412 40.73 6.78 -21.61
C ASP A 412 40.27 6.41 -20.19
N TYR A 413 41.21 5.94 -19.37
CA TYR A 413 40.98 5.54 -17.98
C TYR A 413 40.60 6.70 -17.05
N VAL A 414 40.97 7.94 -17.38
CA VAL A 414 40.57 9.15 -16.65
C VAL A 414 39.09 9.44 -16.92
N LEU A 415 38.68 9.37 -18.18
CA LEU A 415 37.26 9.50 -18.56
C LEU A 415 36.41 8.36 -17.98
N GLN A 416 36.93 7.12 -17.91
CA GLN A 416 36.26 6.03 -17.20
C GLN A 416 36.00 6.34 -15.73
N ARG A 417 37.02 6.82 -15.01
CA ARG A 417 36.93 7.21 -13.60
C ARG A 417 35.91 8.34 -13.43
N ASP A 418 35.94 9.34 -14.31
CA ASP A 418 35.09 10.53 -14.19
C ASP A 418 33.63 10.25 -14.59
N ALA A 419 33.38 9.31 -15.51
CA ALA A 419 32.04 8.77 -15.75
C ALA A 419 31.49 8.05 -14.49
N ARG A 420 32.30 7.19 -13.85
CA ARG A 420 31.94 6.51 -12.59
C ARG A 420 31.61 7.51 -11.47
N LEU A 421 32.41 8.56 -11.31
CA LEU A 421 32.20 9.61 -10.31
C LEU A 421 30.95 10.48 -10.60
N GLN A 422 30.60 10.69 -11.87
CA GLN A 422 29.37 11.38 -12.26
C GLN A 422 28.12 10.54 -11.97
N CYS A 423 28.15 9.23 -12.20
CA CYS A 423 27.05 8.33 -11.83
C CYS A 423 26.94 8.14 -10.30
N PHE A 424 28.06 8.09 -9.60
CA PHE A 424 28.13 7.81 -8.15
C PHE A 424 28.91 8.90 -7.41
N PRO A 425 28.29 10.08 -7.16
CA PRO A 425 28.92 11.14 -6.38
C PRO A 425 29.25 10.67 -4.96
N ASN A 426 30.23 11.35 -4.35
CA ASN A 426 30.81 11.07 -3.02
C ASN A 426 31.62 9.76 -2.93
N LEU A 427 32.12 9.23 -4.05
CA LEU A 427 33.23 8.27 -4.04
C LEU A 427 34.58 8.99 -4.03
N ASN A 428 35.64 8.36 -3.50
CA ASN A 428 36.98 8.92 -3.51
C ASN A 428 37.63 8.64 -4.88
N PRO A 429 38.02 9.67 -5.67
CA PRO A 429 38.58 9.49 -7.01
C PRO A 429 39.81 8.57 -7.06
N MET A 430 40.76 8.75 -6.12
CA MET A 430 41.98 7.94 -6.04
C MET A 430 41.66 6.46 -5.76
N LEU A 431 40.59 6.19 -5.01
CA LEU A 431 40.18 4.84 -4.70
C LEU A 431 39.40 4.18 -5.86
N VAL A 432 38.60 4.94 -6.59
CA VAL A 432 38.02 4.47 -7.86
C VAL A 432 39.13 4.13 -8.84
N GLU A 433 40.14 4.98 -8.99
CA GLU A 433 41.29 4.74 -9.88
C GLU A 433 42.10 3.50 -9.48
N SER A 434 42.39 3.33 -8.18
CA SER A 434 43.11 2.16 -7.65
C SER A 434 42.34 0.85 -7.83
N LEU A 435 41.02 0.87 -7.58
CA LEU A 435 40.15 -0.30 -7.81
C LEU A 435 40.01 -0.62 -9.31
N GLN A 436 39.96 0.40 -10.16
CA GLN A 436 39.93 0.27 -11.62
C GLN A 436 41.21 -0.40 -12.16
N SER A 437 42.40 0.02 -11.70
CA SER A 437 43.67 -0.61 -12.08
C SER A 437 43.74 -2.09 -11.67
N MET A 438 43.39 -2.42 -10.43
CA MET A 438 43.35 -3.81 -9.94
C MET A 438 42.37 -4.68 -10.74
N LEU A 439 41.20 -4.14 -11.11
CA LEU A 439 40.24 -4.84 -11.97
C LEU A 439 40.78 -5.05 -13.40
N ILE A 440 41.51 -4.09 -13.97
CA ILE A 440 42.15 -4.22 -15.30
C ILE A 440 43.27 -5.28 -15.30
N GLU A 441 44.03 -5.40 -14.22
CA GLU A 441 45.10 -6.40 -14.09
C GLU A 441 44.53 -7.83 -14.01
N ILE A 442 43.51 -8.03 -13.18
CA ILE A 442 43.08 -9.36 -12.75
C ILE A 442 41.95 -9.91 -13.61
N ASN A 443 40.91 -9.11 -13.88
CA ASN A 443 39.72 -9.59 -14.57
C ASN A 443 40.03 -9.85 -16.06
N SER A 444 39.83 -11.09 -16.52
CA SER A 444 40.07 -11.47 -17.92
C SER A 444 39.18 -10.68 -18.88
N TYR A 445 37.88 -10.58 -18.60
CA TYR A 445 36.93 -9.89 -19.46
C TYR A 445 37.29 -8.41 -19.70
N ILE A 446 37.83 -7.71 -18.69
CA ILE A 446 38.26 -6.31 -18.85
C ILE A 446 39.49 -6.21 -19.77
N ARG A 447 40.39 -7.20 -19.71
CA ARG A 447 41.53 -7.31 -20.65
C ARG A 447 41.06 -7.70 -22.05
N ASP A 448 40.04 -8.53 -22.18
CA ASP A 448 39.45 -8.91 -23.46
C ASP A 448 38.72 -7.73 -24.11
N PHE A 449 37.95 -6.93 -23.35
CA PHE A 449 37.34 -5.68 -23.84
C PHE A 449 38.41 -4.67 -24.28
N LYS A 450 39.47 -4.47 -23.49
CA LYS A 450 40.62 -3.63 -23.87
C LYS A 450 41.29 -4.12 -25.16
N THR A 451 41.45 -5.43 -25.30
CA THR A 451 42.05 -6.04 -26.50
C THR A 451 41.15 -5.81 -27.71
N ALA A 452 39.83 -5.99 -27.55
CA ALA A 452 38.85 -5.69 -28.59
C ALA A 452 38.94 -4.21 -29.03
N LEU A 453 38.93 -3.25 -28.09
CA LEU A 453 39.10 -1.80 -28.37
C LEU A 453 40.33 -1.51 -29.26
N GLN A 454 41.44 -2.20 -29.05
CA GLN A 454 42.68 -2.01 -29.82
C GLN A 454 42.61 -2.57 -31.25
N TYR A 455 41.65 -3.46 -31.55
CA TYR A 455 41.43 -4.03 -32.88
C TYR A 455 40.30 -3.36 -33.68
N PHE A 456 39.59 -2.37 -33.13
CA PHE A 456 38.68 -1.51 -33.90
C PHE A 456 39.45 -0.31 -34.49
N PRO A 457 39.66 -0.22 -35.81
CA PRO A 457 40.27 0.97 -36.41
C PRO A 457 39.24 2.12 -36.49
N PRO A 458 39.63 3.39 -36.22
CA PRO A 458 38.70 4.51 -36.10
C PRO A 458 37.99 4.93 -37.41
N ASN A 459 38.30 4.28 -38.54
CA ASN A 459 37.77 4.58 -39.87
C ASN A 459 36.98 3.41 -40.51
N SER A 460 36.72 2.31 -39.79
CA SER A 460 35.85 1.25 -40.29
C SER A 460 34.38 1.55 -39.98
N ASN A 461 33.49 1.37 -40.97
CA ASN A 461 32.05 1.57 -40.81
C ASN A 461 31.52 0.85 -39.55
N GLU A 462 30.77 1.57 -38.71
CA GLU A 462 30.43 1.18 -37.32
C GLU A 462 29.50 -0.05 -37.17
N ASN A 463 29.16 -0.75 -38.27
CA ASN A 463 28.09 -1.74 -38.33
C ASN A 463 28.54 -3.20 -38.59
N ASP A 464 29.78 -3.45 -39.04
CA ASP A 464 30.19 -4.80 -39.49
C ASP A 464 30.81 -5.71 -38.41
N TYR A 465 31.11 -5.19 -37.22
CA TYR A 465 31.82 -5.94 -36.17
C TYR A 465 30.87 -6.56 -35.15
N LYS A 466 30.87 -7.89 -35.09
CA LYS A 466 30.05 -8.67 -34.16
C LYS A 466 30.92 -9.34 -33.08
N ILE A 467 30.86 -8.84 -31.85
CA ILE A 467 31.40 -9.58 -30.69
C ILE A 467 30.49 -10.78 -30.43
N VAL A 468 31.04 -11.99 -30.54
CA VAL A 468 30.32 -13.27 -30.36
C VAL A 468 31.01 -14.09 -29.28
N ILE A 469 30.26 -14.48 -28.25
CA ILE A 469 30.73 -15.36 -27.17
C ILE A 469 29.64 -16.42 -26.88
N ASN A 470 30.01 -17.71 -26.87
CA ASN A 470 29.06 -18.81 -27.10
C ASN A 470 28.74 -19.60 -25.83
N ALA A 471 27.56 -19.37 -25.24
CA ALA A 471 27.13 -19.98 -23.97
C ALA A 471 26.97 -21.51 -23.96
N ASP A 472 26.95 -22.17 -25.12
CA ASP A 472 26.88 -23.63 -25.22
C ASP A 472 28.26 -24.31 -25.37
N ARG A 473 29.36 -23.55 -25.50
CA ARG A 473 30.67 -24.08 -25.96
C ARG A 473 31.55 -24.60 -24.82
N ARG A 474 31.21 -25.79 -24.32
CA ARG A 474 31.93 -26.49 -23.26
C ARG A 474 33.41 -26.79 -23.57
N PRO A 475 34.28 -26.89 -22.54
CA PRO A 475 35.56 -27.59 -22.64
C PRO A 475 35.35 -29.04 -23.13
N SER A 476 36.29 -29.55 -23.94
CA SER A 476 36.15 -30.83 -24.65
C SER A 476 36.28 -32.09 -23.78
N ALA A 477 36.47 -31.95 -22.46
CA ALA A 477 36.84 -33.04 -21.55
C ALA A 477 35.82 -33.34 -20.43
N GLU A 478 34.72 -32.59 -20.32
CA GLU A 478 33.90 -32.60 -19.10
C GLU A 478 32.45 -33.11 -19.25
N HIS A 479 31.89 -33.60 -18.13
CA HIS A 479 30.65 -34.35 -18.10
C HIS A 479 29.42 -33.50 -17.73
N ARG A 480 28.31 -33.69 -18.46
CA ARG A 480 27.03 -32.94 -18.42
C ARG A 480 26.31 -32.88 -17.05
N GLY A 481 26.80 -33.55 -16.01
CA GLY A 481 26.07 -33.87 -14.78
C GLY A 481 26.62 -33.32 -13.46
N ARG A 482 27.48 -32.29 -13.50
CA ARG A 482 27.97 -31.59 -12.30
C ARG A 482 27.63 -30.11 -12.36
N HIS A 483 27.46 -29.48 -11.19
CA HIS A 483 27.75 -28.06 -11.05
C HIS A 483 29.27 -27.91 -11.11
N ASN A 484 29.76 -27.42 -12.25
CA ASN A 484 31.14 -27.01 -12.42
C ASN A 484 31.31 -25.59 -11.89
N GLU A 485 32.54 -25.21 -11.52
CA GLU A 485 32.89 -23.80 -11.38
C GLU A 485 32.85 -23.10 -12.76
N PRO A 486 32.53 -21.80 -12.83
CA PRO A 486 32.45 -21.06 -14.09
C PRO A 486 33.86 -20.76 -14.66
N THR A 487 34.51 -21.77 -15.24
CA THR A 487 35.73 -21.62 -16.04
C THR A 487 35.38 -20.92 -17.36
N THR A 488 35.84 -19.68 -17.53
CA THR A 488 35.26 -18.67 -18.43
C THR A 488 35.42 -18.96 -19.93
N ASN A 489 34.34 -18.84 -20.72
CA ASN A 489 34.35 -18.76 -22.20
C ASN A 489 33.01 -18.24 -22.84
N GLU A 490 32.26 -17.37 -22.15
CA GLU A 490 30.86 -16.96 -22.45
C GLU A 490 30.62 -15.47 -22.06
N VAL A 491 29.62 -14.66 -22.51
CA VAL A 491 28.33 -14.84 -23.24
C VAL A 491 28.11 -13.65 -24.25
N SER A 492 27.28 -13.82 -25.30
CA SER A 492 26.88 -12.76 -26.29
C SER A 492 25.88 -11.72 -25.73
N VAL A 493 25.66 -10.52 -26.30
CA VAL A 493 24.92 -10.20 -27.56
C VAL A 493 25.16 -8.74 -27.99
N LEU A 494 25.08 -8.45 -29.30
CA LEU A 494 24.73 -7.12 -29.84
C LEU A 494 23.80 -7.26 -31.05
N LEU A 495 22.83 -6.34 -31.17
CA LEU A 495 22.01 -6.12 -32.38
C LEU A 495 21.93 -4.61 -32.66
N ALA A 496 22.33 -4.20 -33.86
CA ALA A 496 22.05 -2.86 -34.34
C ALA A 496 20.54 -2.72 -34.62
N SER A 497 19.94 -1.61 -34.19
CA SER A 497 18.52 -1.27 -34.34
C SER A 497 17.48 -2.24 -33.74
N GLN A 498 17.21 -2.13 -32.43
CA GLN A 498 15.85 -1.94 -31.88
C GLN A 498 15.93 -1.38 -30.43
N PRO A 499 14.99 -0.54 -29.98
CA PRO A 499 15.03 0.13 -28.67
C PRO A 499 14.45 -0.73 -27.52
N SER A 500 14.64 -2.06 -27.56
CA SER A 500 14.09 -3.00 -26.58
C SER A 500 15.21 -3.68 -25.76
N PRO A 501 15.09 -3.76 -24.42
CA PRO A 501 16.10 -4.42 -23.58
C PRO A 501 16.06 -5.94 -23.77
N VAL A 502 17.24 -6.55 -23.91
CA VAL A 502 17.39 -8.01 -23.98
C VAL A 502 17.59 -8.57 -22.57
N ASN A 503 16.78 -9.56 -22.20
CA ASN A 503 16.91 -10.27 -20.93
C ASN A 503 17.98 -11.35 -21.04
N CYS A 504 19.16 -11.14 -20.45
CA CYS A 504 20.11 -12.21 -20.22
C CYS A 504 19.75 -12.96 -18.92
N LEU A 505 19.71 -14.28 -19.02
CA LEU A 505 19.65 -15.20 -17.88
C LEU A 505 21.07 -15.77 -17.65
N PHE A 506 21.45 -15.85 -16.38
CA PHE A 506 22.66 -16.49 -15.86
C PHE A 506 22.23 -17.42 -14.71
#